data_AF-A0A0X3TU86-F1
#
_entry.id   AF-A0A0X3TU86-F1
#
_cell.length_a   1.000
_cell.length_b   1.000
_cell.length_c   1.000
_cell.angle_alpha   90.00
_cell.angle_beta   90.00
_cell.angle_gamma   90.00
#
_symmetry.space_group_name_H-M   'P 1'
#
loop_
_entity.id
_entity.type
_entity.pdbx_description
1 polymer ?
#
loop_
_entity_poly.entity_id
_entity_poly.type
_entity_poly.pdbx_seq_one_letter_code
_entity_poly.pdbx_strand_id
1 'polypeptide(L)'
;MAEDEMDLDQLLAKARQTRPDLPDDLAVRIVTDAETVRLDRLKPESSSRRSVWMRMLDGIGGWQSMGGLVAASAAGVWIGWSAPDFLPDPAAIIYPQENSFVVADLGLDALFLEDAE
;
A
#
# COMPACT_ATOMS: atom_id res chain seq x y z
N MET A 1 -10.69 8.84 20.99
CA MET A 1 -10.88 8.22 19.66
C MET A 1 -12.16 7.42 19.60
N ALA A 2 -12.31 6.24 20.24
CA ALA A 2 -13.58 5.48 20.16
C ALA A 2 -14.78 6.20 20.81
N GLU A 3 -14.56 6.92 21.92
CA GLU A 3 -15.61 7.71 22.58
C GLU A 3 -16.03 8.94 21.74
N ASP A 4 -15.09 9.61 21.05
CA ASP A 4 -15.39 10.75 20.16
C ASP A 4 -16.23 10.31 18.95
N GLU A 5 -15.95 9.12 18.40
CA GLU A 5 -16.68 8.55 17.27
C GLU A 5 -18.13 8.20 17.67
N MET A 6 -18.32 7.64 18.87
CA MET A 6 -19.65 7.37 19.43
C MET A 6 -20.46 8.66 19.72
N ASP A 7 -19.80 9.73 20.14
CA ASP A 7 -20.46 11.04 20.36
C ASP A 7 -20.89 11.67 19.02
N LEU A 8 -20.02 11.63 18.01
CA LEU A 8 -20.34 12.10 16.66
C LEU A 8 -21.55 11.35 16.07
N ASP A 9 -21.57 10.03 16.19
CA ASP A 9 -22.69 9.21 15.70
C ASP A 9 -24.01 9.57 16.38
N GLN A 10 -24.00 9.86 17.68
CA GLN A 10 -25.18 10.31 18.41
C GLN A 10 -25.65 11.71 17.94
N LEU A 11 -24.73 12.64 17.72
CA LEU A 11 -25.04 13.97 17.19
C LEU A 11 -25.64 13.88 15.78
N LEU A 12 -25.09 13.04 14.91
CA LEU A 12 -25.61 12.79 13.56
C LEU A 12 -26.96 12.07 13.58
N ALA A 13 -27.17 11.13 14.52
CA ALA A 13 -28.47 10.48 14.72
C ALA A 13 -29.54 11.50 15.13
N LYS A 14 -29.20 12.42 16.03
CA LYS A 14 -30.09 13.52 16.45
C LYS A 14 -30.42 14.48 15.31
N ALA A 15 -29.42 14.87 14.52
CA ALA A 15 -29.61 15.75 13.36
C ALA A 15 -30.56 15.15 12.30
N ARG A 16 -30.51 13.82 12.10
CA ARG A 16 -31.41 13.11 11.16
C ARG A 16 -32.88 13.14 11.60
N GLN A 17 -33.15 13.17 12.91
CA GLN A 17 -34.52 13.25 13.44
C GLN A 17 -35.14 14.63 13.26
N THR A 18 -34.32 15.68 13.19
CA THR A 18 -34.77 17.07 13.02
C THR A 18 -34.27 17.61 11.68
N ARG A 19 -34.84 17.08 10.60
CA ARG A 19 -34.54 17.56 9.25
C ARG A 19 -35.52 18.68 8.88
N PRO A 20 -35.08 19.95 8.78
CA PRO A 20 -35.93 20.99 8.22
C PRO A 20 -36.18 20.70 6.73
N ASP A 21 -37.36 21.07 6.25
CA ASP A 21 -37.68 20.99 4.83
C ASP A 21 -36.76 21.93 4.04
N LEU A 22 -36.35 21.48 2.84
CA LEU A 22 -35.52 22.28 1.96
C LEU A 22 -36.40 23.36 1.30
N PRO A 23 -36.12 24.67 1.49
CA PRO A 23 -36.90 25.72 0.85
C PRO A 23 -36.77 25.68 -0.67
N ASP A 24 -37.87 25.91 -1.39
CA ASP A 24 -37.91 25.84 -2.85
C ASP A 24 -36.92 26.82 -3.52
N ASP A 25 -36.79 28.05 -3.01
CA ASP A 25 -35.83 29.04 -3.51
C ASP A 25 -34.38 28.53 -3.40
N LEU A 26 -34.05 27.87 -2.29
CA LEU A 26 -32.72 27.29 -2.10
C LEU A 26 -32.49 26.12 -3.05
N ALA A 27 -33.50 25.27 -3.27
CA ALA A 27 -33.41 24.16 -4.22
C ALA A 27 -33.14 24.66 -5.65
N VAL A 28 -33.86 25.70 -6.09
CA VAL A 28 -33.65 26.32 -7.41
C VAL A 28 -32.24 26.90 -7.54
N ARG A 29 -31.77 27.59 -6.50
CA ARG A 29 -30.41 28.14 -6.45
C ARG A 29 -29.34 27.07 -6.53
N ILE A 30 -29.48 25.97 -5.77
CA ILE A 30 -28.54 24.83 -5.81
C ILE A 30 -28.48 24.24 -7.22
N VAL A 31 -29.63 24.02 -7.87
CA VAL A 31 -29.66 23.45 -9.22
C VAL A 31 -29.04 24.39 -10.24
N THR A 32 -29.32 25.69 -10.12
CA THR A 32 -28.76 26.71 -11.00
C THR A 32 -27.23 26.77 -10.86
N ASP A 33 -26.71 26.80 -9.64
CA ASP A 33 -25.27 26.80 -9.35
C ASP A 33 -24.58 25.50 -9.78
N ALA A 34 -25.23 24.35 -9.57
CA ALA A 34 -24.71 23.08 -10.05
C ALA A 34 -24.58 23.07 -11.59
N GLU A 35 -25.56 23.62 -12.30
CA GLU A 35 -25.51 23.68 -13.76
C GLU A 35 -24.47 24.71 -14.25
N THR A 36 -24.29 25.85 -13.58
CA THR A 36 -23.21 26.80 -13.94
C THR A 36 -21.84 26.16 -13.79
N VAL A 37 -21.58 25.45 -12.68
CA VAL A 37 -20.31 24.72 -12.46
C VAL A 37 -20.13 23.61 -13.48
N ARG A 38 -21.19 22.86 -13.79
CA ARG A 38 -21.14 21.79 -14.79
C ARG A 38 -20.79 22.34 -16.18
N LEU A 39 -21.45 23.42 -16.59
CA LEU A 39 -21.17 24.08 -17.86
C LEU A 39 -19.76 24.68 -17.90
N ASP A 40 -19.27 25.21 -16.78
CA ASP A 40 -17.91 25.74 -16.70
C ASP A 40 -16.85 24.65 -16.81
N ARG A 41 -17.06 23.48 -16.19
CA ARG A 41 -16.19 22.30 -16.36
C ARG A 41 -16.20 21.72 -17.77
N LEU A 42 -17.31 21.88 -18.49
CA LEU A 42 -17.42 21.47 -19.89
C LEU A 42 -16.72 22.45 -20.83
N LYS A 43 -16.43 23.69 -20.40
CA LYS A 43 -15.62 24.58 -21.21
C LYS A 43 -14.24 23.93 -21.36
N PRO A 44 -13.74 23.80 -22.60
CA PRO A 44 -12.38 23.37 -22.80
C PRO A 44 -11.47 24.37 -22.08
N GLU A 45 -10.71 23.90 -21.10
CA GLU A 45 -9.66 24.74 -20.51
C GLU A 45 -8.79 25.24 -21.66
N SER A 46 -8.57 26.56 -21.73
CA SER A 46 -7.65 27.12 -22.71
C SER A 46 -6.33 26.40 -22.50
N SER A 47 -5.95 25.58 -23.49
CA SER A 47 -4.78 24.73 -23.42
C SER A 47 -3.53 25.61 -23.27
N SER A 48 -3.18 25.97 -22.03
CA SER A 48 -1.78 26.06 -21.68
C SER A 48 -1.20 24.70 -22.02
N ARG A 49 -0.03 24.65 -22.67
CA ARG A 49 0.57 23.41 -23.19
C ARG A 49 0.79 22.42 -22.04
N ARG A 50 -0.25 21.68 -21.66
CA ARG A 50 -0.21 20.70 -20.57
C ARG A 50 0.77 19.64 -21.03
N SER A 51 1.80 19.41 -20.21
CA SER A 51 2.84 18.43 -20.52
C SER A 51 2.19 17.09 -20.86
N VAL A 52 2.70 16.40 -21.88
CA VAL A 52 2.20 15.09 -22.34
C VAL A 52 2.11 14.08 -21.18
N TRP A 53 3.05 14.18 -20.24
CA TRP A 53 3.07 13.42 -18.99
C TRP A 53 1.84 13.65 -18.11
N MET A 54 1.37 14.89 -18.02
CA MET A 54 0.21 15.23 -17.19
C MET A 54 -1.09 14.71 -17.82
N ARG A 55 -1.16 14.68 -19.16
CA ARG A 55 -2.28 14.07 -19.88
C ARG A 55 -2.35 12.55 -19.68
N MET A 56 -1.21 11.90 -19.49
CA MET A 56 -1.13 10.48 -19.19
C MET A 56 -1.55 10.17 -17.75
N LEU A 57 -1.20 11.03 -16.79
CA LEU A 57 -1.65 10.93 -15.40
C LEU A 57 -3.16 11.22 -15.25
N ASP A 58 -3.71 12.18 -15.99
CA ASP A 58 -5.14 12.45 -16.01
C ASP A 58 -5.95 11.23 -16.50
N GLY A 59 -5.40 10.48 -17.48
CA GLY A 59 -6.03 9.27 -17.99
C GLY A 59 -6.04 8.08 -17.01
N ILE A 60 -5.19 8.09 -15.97
CA ILE A 60 -5.03 6.99 -15.01
C ILE A 60 -5.76 7.30 -13.67
N GLY A 61 -6.47 8.42 -13.59
CA GLY A 61 -7.24 8.82 -12.40
C GLY A 61 -6.56 9.92 -11.56
N GLY A 62 -5.58 10.63 -12.14
CA GLY A 62 -4.94 11.79 -11.52
C GLY A 62 -4.22 11.44 -10.22
N TRP A 63 -4.28 12.35 -9.24
CA TRP A 63 -3.57 12.22 -7.97
C TRP A 63 -3.95 10.98 -7.12
N GLN A 64 -5.15 10.43 -7.30
CA GLN A 64 -5.58 9.21 -6.59
C GLN A 64 -4.75 8.00 -7.01
N SER A 65 -4.40 7.90 -8.29
CA SER A 65 -3.51 6.84 -8.79
C SER A 65 -2.11 6.91 -8.18
N MET A 66 -1.62 8.12 -7.89
CA MET A 66 -0.35 8.33 -7.22
C MET A 66 -0.38 7.83 -5.77
N GLY A 67 -1.50 8.00 -5.07
CA GLY A 67 -1.69 7.44 -3.73
C GLY A 67 -1.55 5.92 -3.72
N GLY A 68 -2.17 5.23 -4.69
CA GLY A 68 -2.03 3.79 -4.88
C GLY A 68 -0.59 3.36 -5.20
N LEU A 69 0.10 4.10 -6.07
CA LEU A 69 1.50 3.83 -6.44
C LEU A 69 2.46 3.97 -5.24
N VAL A 70 2.25 5.01 -4.43
CA VAL A 70 3.03 5.25 -3.20
C VAL A 70 2.75 4.13 -2.19
N ALA A 71 1.48 3.76 -1.98
CA ALA A 71 1.11 2.66 -1.08
C ALA A 71 1.70 1.32 -1.55
N ALA A 72 1.64 1.00 -2.84
CA ALA A 72 2.22 -0.22 -3.41
C ALA A 72 3.76 -0.24 -3.24
N SER A 73 4.41 0.91 -3.42
CA SER A 73 5.86 1.05 -3.22
C SER A 73 6.25 0.87 -1.75
N ALA A 74 5.51 1.48 -0.82
CA ALA A 74 5.69 1.31 0.62
C ALA A 74 5.47 -0.14 1.06
N ALA A 75 4.44 -0.81 0.52
CA ALA A 75 4.19 -2.23 0.75
C ALA A 75 5.33 -3.11 0.23
N GLY A 76 5.86 -2.82 -0.96
CA GLY A 76 7.02 -3.52 -1.51
C GLY A 76 8.27 -3.38 -0.64
N VAL A 77 8.56 -2.16 -0.16
CA VAL A 77 9.67 -1.90 0.77
C VAL A 77 9.46 -2.64 2.09
N TRP A 78 8.25 -2.61 2.64
CA TRP A 78 7.91 -3.31 3.88
C TRP A 78 8.14 -4.83 3.76
N ILE A 79 7.65 -5.44 2.69
CA ILE A 79 7.82 -6.87 2.42
C ILE A 79 9.30 -7.21 2.18
N GLY A 80 10.05 -6.36 1.47
CA GLY A 80 11.47 -6.57 1.20
C GLY A 80 12.35 -6.44 2.45
N TRP A 81 11.94 -5.64 3.44
CA TRP A 81 12.69 -5.44 4.68
C TRP A 81 12.61 -6.62 5.64
N SER A 82 11.52 -7.39 5.62
CA SER A 82 11.41 -8.61 6.42
C SER A 82 12.16 -9.76 5.75
N ALA A 83 13.49 -9.73 5.80
CA ALA A 83 14.28 -10.93 5.52
C ALA A 83 13.82 -12.03 6.51
N PRO A 84 13.31 -13.17 6.05
CA PRO A 84 12.95 -14.26 6.95
C PRO A 84 14.21 -14.72 7.68
N ASP A 85 14.12 -14.91 9.01
CA ASP A 85 15.20 -15.43 9.87
C ASP A 85 15.77 -16.80 9.44
N PHE A 86 15.21 -17.39 8.38
CA PHE A 86 15.60 -18.67 7.80
C PHE A 86 16.65 -18.55 6.67
N LEU A 87 16.96 -17.34 6.17
CA LEU A 87 18.00 -17.17 5.16
C LEU A 87 19.37 -16.94 5.82
N PRO A 88 20.40 -17.76 5.49
CA PRO A 88 21.77 -17.48 5.87
C PRO A 88 22.18 -16.10 5.37
N ASP A 89 22.96 -15.39 6.18
CA ASP A 89 23.45 -14.04 5.88
C ASP A 89 24.04 -13.98 4.45
N PRO A 90 23.52 -13.11 3.56
CA PRO A 90 24.05 -12.97 2.21
C PRO A 90 25.52 -12.53 2.19
N ALA A 91 26.04 -11.94 3.28
CA ALA A 91 27.46 -11.66 3.43
C ALA A 91 28.34 -12.94 3.42
N ALA A 92 27.80 -14.07 3.89
CA ALA A 92 28.48 -15.37 3.86
C ALA A 92 28.55 -15.98 2.45
N ILE A 93 27.75 -15.47 1.50
CA ILE A 93 27.76 -15.91 0.09
C ILE A 93 28.79 -15.10 -0.71
N ILE A 94 28.96 -13.81 -0.38
CA ILE A 94 29.88 -12.89 -1.08
C ILE A 94 31.32 -13.07 -0.57
N TYR A 95 31.50 -13.37 0.71
CA TYR A 95 32.77 -13.80 1.28
C TYR A 95 32.72 -15.31 1.54
N PRO A 96 33.19 -16.15 0.60
CA PRO A 96 33.48 -17.54 0.93
C PRO A 96 34.56 -17.54 2.01
N GLN A 97 34.17 -17.74 3.26
CA GLN A 97 35.08 -18.10 4.33
C GLN A 97 35.62 -19.48 4.00
N GLU A 98 36.95 -19.62 3.97
CA GLU A 98 37.64 -20.90 3.84
C GLU A 98 37.36 -21.74 5.09
N ASN A 99 36.18 -22.33 5.19
CA ASN A 99 35.87 -23.29 6.23
C ASN A 99 36.56 -24.60 5.85
N SER A 100 37.73 -24.85 6.45
CA SER A 100 38.39 -26.15 6.41
C SER A 100 37.47 -27.16 7.10
N PHE A 101 36.71 -27.92 6.33
CA PHE A 101 35.97 -29.06 6.83
C PHE A 101 36.98 -30.14 7.21
N VAL A 102 37.14 -30.41 8.51
CA VAL A 102 37.82 -31.62 8.97
C VAL A 102 36.89 -32.78 8.60
N VAL A 103 37.20 -33.45 7.49
CA VAL A 103 36.66 -34.78 7.22
C VAL A 103 37.08 -35.63 8.41
N ALA A 104 36.13 -36.01 9.26
CA ALA A 104 36.35 -37.01 10.27
C ALA A 104 36.72 -38.30 9.55
N ASP A 105 38.02 -38.61 9.56
CA ASP A 105 38.53 -39.91 9.19
C ASP A 105 37.92 -40.92 10.18
N LEU A 106 36.77 -41.48 9.80
CA LEU A 106 36.16 -42.61 10.50
C LEU A 106 37.02 -43.84 10.20
N GLY A 107 38.23 -43.84 10.75
CA GLY A 107 39.02 -45.02 11.01
C GLY A 107 38.29 -45.87 12.04
N LEU A 108 37.25 -46.57 11.59
CA LEU A 108 36.80 -47.79 12.27
C LEU A 108 37.79 -48.88 11.87
N ASP A 109 38.91 -48.84 12.59
CA ASP A 109 40.00 -49.79 12.56
C ASP A 109 39.52 -51.24 12.76
N ALA A 110 40.33 -52.14 12.22
CA ALA A 110 40.24 -53.58 12.31
C ALA A 110 40.17 -54.09 13.77
N LEU A 111 38.97 -54.18 14.34
CA LEU A 111 38.78 -54.64 15.73
C LEU A 111 37.57 -55.55 15.98
N PHE A 112 36.98 -56.13 14.94
CA PHE A 112 36.23 -57.38 15.09
C PHE A 112 37.12 -58.55 14.65
N LEU A 113 38.10 -58.85 15.53
CA LEU A 113 38.62 -60.20 15.83
C LEU A 113 37.53 -61.24 15.51
N GLU A 114 37.75 -62.19 14.60
CA GLU A 114 38.42 -63.45 14.98
C GLU A 114 37.92 -63.93 16.34
N ASP A 115 36.74 -64.55 16.35
CA ASP A 115 36.53 -65.85 17.00
C ASP A 115 35.08 -66.33 16.82
N ALA A 116 34.95 -67.52 16.22
CA ALA A 116 34.07 -68.63 16.59
C ALA A 116 33.43 -69.32 15.37
N GLU A 117 34.19 -70.31 14.89
CA GLU A 117 33.77 -71.58 14.24
C GLU A 117 33.25 -71.57 12.79
#